data_AF-A0A967QXX8-F1
#
_entry.id   AF-A0A967QXX8-F1
#
_cell.length_a   1.000
_cell.length_b   1.000
_cell.length_c   1.000
_cell.angle_alpha   90.00
_cell.angle_beta   90.00
_cell.angle_gamma   90.00
#
_symmetry.space_group_name_H-M   'P 1'
#
loop_
_entity.id
_entity.type
_entity.pdbx_description
1 polymer ?
#
loop_
_entity_poly.entity_id
_entity_poly.type
_entity_poly.pdbx_seq_one_letter_code
_entity_poly.pdbx_strand_id
1 'polypeptide(L)' 'MRIELGETEAALLRHAAVSECVVLASDDPRQPGNRQLVAYVVPDRERAAAEASE' A
#
# COMPACT_ATOMS: atom_id res chain seq x y z
N MET A 1 2.36 -14.65 -13.43
CA MET A 1 1.18 -14.12 -12.71
C MET A 1 0.95 -12.69 -13.18
N ARG A 2 -0.28 -12.34 -13.53
CA ARG A 2 -0.68 -10.96 -13.87
C ARG A 2 -1.40 -10.39 -12.64
N ILE A 3 -1.05 -9.17 -12.23
CA ILE A 3 -1.64 -8.50 -11.06
C ILE A 3 -2.25 -7.20 -11.56
N GLU A 4 -3.48 -6.92 -11.14
CA GLU A 4 -4.15 -5.65 -11.39
C GLU A 4 -3.87 -4.70 -10.21
N LEU A 5 -3.20 -3.58 -10.48
CA LEU A 5 -2.78 -2.65 -9.43
C LEU A 5 -3.99 -2.08 -8.68
N GLY A 6 -5.06 -1.74 -9.41
CA GLY A 6 -6.31 -1.23 -8.82
C GLY A 6 -6.98 -2.20 -7.84
N GLU A 7 -6.84 -3.52 -8.02
CA GLU A 7 -7.35 -4.50 -7.06
C GLU A 7 -6.53 -4.48 -5.76
N THR A 8 -5.21 -4.31 -5.89
CA THR A 8 -4.30 -4.19 -4.73
C THR A 8 -4.56 -2.89 -3.98
N GLU A 9 -4.73 -1.76 -4.69
CA GLU A 9 -5.12 -0.48 -4.13
C GLU A 9 -6.45 -0.58 -3.38
N ALA A 10 -7.49 -1.16 -4.00
CA ALA A 10 -8.79 -1.35 -3.37
C ALA A 10 -8.75 -2.29 -2.16
N ALA A 11 -7.82 -3.26 -2.13
CA ALA A 11 -7.58 -4.08 -0.95
C ALA A 11 -6.94 -3.27 0.18
N LEU A 12 -5.93 -2.45 -0.13
CA LEU A 12 -5.25 -1.60 0.86
C LEU A 12 -6.16 -0.51 1.43
N LEU A 13 -7.02 0.10 0.60
CA LEU A 13 -8.01 1.09 1.02
C LEU A 13 -9.11 0.54 1.95
N ARG A 14 -9.27 -0.79 2.02
CA ARG A 14 -10.16 -1.43 3.01
C ARG A 14 -9.53 -1.53 4.40
N HIS A 15 -8.23 -1.32 4.52
CA HIS A 15 -7.54 -1.33 5.80
C HIS A 15 -7.82 -0.03 6.55
N ALA A 16 -8.29 -0.12 7.79
CA ALA A 16 -8.76 1.03 8.57
C ALA A 16 -7.72 2.15 8.80
N ALA A 17 -6.43 1.78 8.77
CA ALA A 17 -5.32 2.73 8.94
C ALA A 17 -4.87 3.45 7.65
N VAL A 18 -5.51 3.21 6.50
CA VAL A 18 -5.10 3.78 5.20
C VAL A 18 -6.21 4.69 4.65
N SER A 19 -5.90 5.96 4.43
CA SER A 19 -6.84 6.94 3.87
C SER A 19 -6.74 7.03 2.34
N GLU A 20 -5.53 6.93 1.79
CA GLU A 20 -5.25 6.97 0.35
C GLU A 20 -4.15 5.97 0.01
N CYS A 21 -4.18 5.42 -1.21
CA CYS A 21 -3.18 4.47 -1.66
C CYS A 21 -2.97 4.53 -3.18
N VAL A 22 -1.72 4.41 -3.63
CA VAL A 22 -1.37 4.09 -5.01
C VAL A 22 -0.35 2.96 -5.03
N VAL A 23 -0.45 2.05 -6.00
CA VAL A 23 0.45 0.90 -6.15
C VAL A 23 1.16 0.96 -7.50
N LEU A 24 2.47 0.76 -7.49
CA LEU A 24 3.31 0.77 -8.68
C LEU A 24 4.05 -0.56 -8.83
N ALA A 25 4.18 -1.04 -10.07
CA ALA A 25 5.19 -2.04 -10.38
C ALA A 25 6.57 -1.36 -10.46
N SER A 26 7.54 -1.90 -9.74
CA SER A 26 8.89 -1.35 -9.64
C SER A 26 9.91 -2.47 -9.74
N ASP A 27 11.07 -2.20 -10.36
CA ASP A 27 12.19 -3.12 -10.30
C ASP A 27 12.85 -3.04 -8.92
N ASP A 28 13.25 -4.19 -8.36
CA ASP A 28 13.98 -4.21 -7.09
C ASP A 28 15.40 -3.66 -7.30
N PRO A 29 15.77 -2.51 -6.71
CA PRO A 29 17.11 -1.94 -6.87
C PRO A 29 18.22 -2.83 -6.29
N ARG A 30 17.88 -3.80 -5.43
CA ARG A 30 18.82 -4.76 -4.85
C ARG A 30 18.98 -6.03 -5.70
N GLN A 31 18.05 -6.30 -6.62
CA GLN A 31 17.99 -7.56 -7.38
C GLN A 31 17.56 -7.28 -8.83
N PRO A 32 18.53 -7.06 -9.75
CA PRO A 32 18.25 -6.78 -11.15
C PRO A 32 17.39 -7.88 -11.80
N GLY A 33 16.35 -7.48 -12.51
CA GLY A 33 15.40 -8.39 -13.19
C GLY A 33 14.27 -8.92 -12.29
N ASN A 34 14.28 -8.61 -11.00
CA ASN A 34 13.17 -8.92 -10.11
C ASN A 34 12.19 -7.74 -10.04
N ARG A 35 10.90 -8.02 -10.26
CA ARG A 35 9.82 -7.03 -10.15
C ARG A 35 9.09 -7.16 -8.82
N GLN A 36 8.78 -6.04 -8.22
CA GLN A 36 8.03 -5.92 -6.97
C GLN A 36 6.86 -4.94 -7.14
N LEU A 37 5.88 -5.03 -6.24
CA LEU A 37 4.85 -4.01 -6.09
C LEU A 37 5.23 -3.12 -4.91
N VAL A 38 5.13 -1.81 -5.10
CA VAL A 38 5.37 -0.80 -4.07
C VAL A 38 4.08 -0.02 -3.88
N ALA A 39 3.56 -0.02 -2.65
CA ALA A 39 2.40 0.78 -2.26
C ALA A 39 2.88 2.03 -1.52
N TYR A 40 2.43 3.20 -1.98
CA TYR A 40 2.52 4.44 -1.22
C TYR A 40 1.16 4.68 -0.58
N VAL A 41 1.15 4.90 0.73
CA VAL A 41 -0.08 5.08 1.51
C VAL A 41 -0.06 6.38 2.28
N VAL A 42 -1.21 7.02 2.39
CA VAL A 42 -1.46 8.08 3.37
C VAL A 42 -2.12 7.41 4.58
N PRO A 43 -1.56 7.54 5.80
CA PRO A 43 -2.15 6.96 6.99
C PRO A 43 -3.39 7.75 7.40
N ASP A 44 -4.43 7.04 7.84
CA ASP A 44 -5.57 7.65 8.50
C ASP A 44 -5.16 8.09 9.92
N ARG A 45 -4.90 9.39 10.09
CA ARG A 45 -4.36 9.96 11.33
C ARG A 45 -5.39 10.02 12.46
N GLU A 46 -6.68 10.11 12.14
CA GLU A 46 -7.73 10.10 13.15
C GLU A 46 -7.84 8.72 13.78
N ARG A 47 -7.75 7.66 12.95
CA ARG A 47 -7.71 6.28 13.43
C ARG A 47 -6.42 5.93 14.16
N ALA A 48 -5.26 6.33 13.62
CA ALA A 48 -3.97 6.06 14.25
C ALA A 48 -3.81 6.70 15.64
N ALA A 49 -4.43 7.87 15.85
CA ALA A 49 -4.46 8.51 17.17
C ALA A 49 -5.40 7.80 18.16
N ALA A 50 -6.51 7.24 17.68
CA ALA A 50 -7.42 6.42 18.49
C ALA A 50 -6.76 5.10 18.92
N GLU A 51 -6.12 4.38 18.00
CA GLU A 51 -5.39 3.13 18.29
C GLU A 51 -4.17 3.32 19.20
N ALA A 52 -3.53 4.50 19.18
CA ALA A 52 -2.42 4.83 20.08
C ALA A 52 -2.86 5.20 21.51
N SER A 53 -4.17 5.41 21.72
CA SER A 53 -4.76 5.76 23.01
C SER A 53 -5.42 4.57 23.71
N GLU A 54 -5.40 3.38 23.08
CA GLU A 54 -5.92 2.10 23.58
C GLU A 54 -4.83 1.22 24.23
#